data_AF-A0AA43GTH3-F1
#
_entry.id   AF-A0AA43GTH3-F1
#
_cell.length_a   1.000
_cell.length_b   1.000
_cell.length_c   1.000
_cell.angle_alpha   90.00
_cell.angle_beta   90.00
_cell.angle_gamma   90.00
#
_symmetry.space_group_name_H-M   'P 1'
#
loop_
_entity.id
_entity.type
_entity.pdbx_description
1 polymer ?
#
loop_
_entity_poly.entity_id
_entity_poly.type
_entity_poly.pdbx_seq_one_letter_code
_entity_poly.pdbx_strand_id
1 'polypeptide(L)'
;DGITVYLFSGRFKRYDNVTSHKVTQIFQENDPSGSTDLASVLQNATDNYFQRKSAGQTKPNGEIILVVTDGEPDDRKAVMKVIIEASRRIDQEEELGISFIQVGTDPQATRFLKLLDDELQSAGAKFDICDTVTMDDMEDMTLTDVLRNAITD
;
A
#
# COMPACT_ATOMS: atom_id res chain seq x y z
N ASP A 1 15.84 10.75 -8.14
CA ASP A 1 14.64 10.57 -7.30
C ASP A 1 14.58 9.13 -6.82
N GLY A 2 14.31 8.92 -5.53
CA GLY A 2 14.17 7.59 -4.92
C GLY A 2 12.75 7.39 -4.42
N ILE A 3 12.44 6.18 -3.96
CA ILE A 3 11.13 5.85 -3.38
C ILE A 3 11.09 6.18 -1.87
N THR A 4 9.89 6.37 -1.32
CA THR A 4 9.71 6.33 0.14
C THR A 4 9.44 4.89 0.55
N VAL A 5 10.19 4.38 1.53
CA VAL A 5 10.03 3.03 2.08
C VAL A 5 9.50 3.11 3.51
N TYR A 6 8.45 2.34 3.78
CA TYR A 6 7.92 2.11 5.11
C TYR A 6 8.20 0.69 5.57
N LEU A 7 8.55 0.53 6.84
CA LEU A 7 8.56 -0.76 7.54
C LEU A 7 7.50 -0.70 8.63
N PHE A 8 6.64 -1.72 8.74
CA PHE A 8 5.46 -1.71 9.61
C PHE A 8 5.30 -2.94 10.50
N SER A 9 6.36 -3.74 10.66
CA SER A 9 6.42 -4.84 11.62
C SER A 9 6.63 -4.30 13.05
N GLY A 10 5.65 -3.58 13.61
CA GLY A 10 5.75 -2.82 14.87
C GLY A 10 5.65 -1.30 14.68
N ARG A 11 6.29 -0.49 15.54
CA ARG A 11 6.30 0.98 15.35
C ARG A 11 6.96 1.31 14.03
N PHE A 12 6.20 1.91 13.11
CA PHE A 12 6.69 2.06 11.75
C PHE A 12 7.93 2.95 11.64
N LYS A 13 8.78 2.63 10.67
CA LYS A 13 9.91 3.45 10.23
C LYS A 13 9.66 3.93 8.81
N ARG A 14 10.03 5.19 8.53
CA ARG A 14 9.93 5.81 7.21
C ARG A 14 11.30 6.26 6.75
N TYR A 15 11.63 5.95 5.50
CA TYR A 15 12.85 6.37 4.83
C TYR A 15 12.47 7.06 3.52
N ASP A 16 12.88 8.30 3.33
CA ASP A 16 12.63 9.04 2.09
C ASP A 16 13.84 8.97 1.14
N ASN A 17 13.60 9.14 -0.17
CA ASN A 17 14.63 9.15 -1.21
C ASN A 17 15.50 7.88 -1.25
N VAL A 18 14.89 6.73 -1.00
CA VAL A 18 15.57 5.43 -0.95
C VAL A 18 15.94 4.99 -2.38
N THR A 19 17.22 4.68 -2.57
CA THR A 19 17.77 4.07 -3.79
C THR A 19 17.89 2.56 -3.62
N SER A 20 18.11 1.82 -4.72
CA SER A 20 18.29 0.37 -4.69
C SER A 20 19.33 -0.10 -3.66
N HIS A 21 20.48 0.57 -3.57
CA HIS A 21 21.51 0.27 -2.59
C HIS A 21 21.02 0.43 -1.14
N LYS A 22 20.18 1.44 -0.90
CA LYS A 22 19.65 1.72 0.44
C LYS A 22 18.52 0.77 0.83
N VAL A 23 17.74 0.26 -0.15
CA VAL A 23 16.72 -0.79 0.11
C VAL A 23 17.38 -2.01 0.76
N THR A 24 18.43 -2.56 0.13
CA THR A 24 19.12 -3.75 0.67
C THR A 24 19.62 -3.53 2.10
N GLN A 25 20.20 -2.35 2.37
CA GLN A 25 20.64 -2.00 3.72
C GLN A 25 19.48 -1.91 4.71
N ILE A 26 18.34 -1.30 4.33
CA ILE A 26 17.16 -1.21 5.19
C ILE A 26 16.69 -2.61 5.60
N PHE A 27 16.59 -3.56 4.67
CA PHE A 27 16.16 -4.93 4.99
C PHE A 27 17.19 -5.70 5.83
N GLN A 28 18.50 -5.45 5.67
CA GLN A 28 19.53 -6.08 6.50
C GLN A 28 19.54 -5.57 7.94
N GLU A 29 19.15 -4.31 8.16
CA GLU A 29 19.16 -3.66 9.47
C GLU A 29 17.83 -3.82 10.23
N ASN A 30 16.81 -4.43 9.62
CA ASN A 30 15.47 -4.55 10.19
C ASN A 30 14.92 -5.95 9.97
N ASP A 31 14.88 -6.75 11.04
CA ASP A 31 14.16 -8.02 11.04
C ASP A 31 12.66 -7.79 11.28
N PRO A 32 11.78 -8.29 10.39
CA PRO A 32 10.35 -8.22 10.60
C PRO A 32 9.98 -9.07 11.82
N SER A 33 9.48 -8.42 12.88
CA SER A 33 9.00 -9.10 14.09
C SER A 33 7.93 -8.27 14.78
N GLY A 34 6.96 -8.95 15.40
CA GLY A 34 5.90 -8.29 16.17
C GLY A 34 4.58 -8.23 15.43
N SER A 35 4.00 -7.03 15.36
CA SER A 35 2.62 -6.79 14.92
C SER A 35 2.56 -6.22 13.50
N THR A 36 1.36 -6.17 12.91
CA THR A 36 1.13 -5.69 11.54
C THR A 36 0.34 -4.37 11.59
N ASP A 37 1.01 -3.27 11.94
CA ASP A 37 0.42 -1.93 12.08
C ASP A 37 0.27 -1.21 10.73
N LEU A 38 -0.50 -1.83 9.83
CA LEU A 38 -0.75 -1.31 8.48
C LEU A 38 -1.54 0.01 8.51
N ALA A 39 -2.49 0.15 9.43
CA ALA A 39 -3.36 1.32 9.51
C ALA A 39 -2.56 2.61 9.74
N SER A 40 -1.61 2.60 10.68
CA SER A 40 -0.80 3.79 10.98
C SER A 40 0.10 4.18 9.82
N VAL A 41 0.63 3.19 9.08
CA VAL A 41 1.46 3.44 7.89
C VAL A 41 0.66 3.99 6.73
N LEU A 42 -0.50 3.39 6.43
CA LEU A 42 -1.39 3.91 5.39
C LEU A 42 -1.85 5.33 5.72
N GLN A 43 -2.16 5.62 7.00
CA GLN A 43 -2.53 6.98 7.42
C GLN A 43 -1.37 7.96 7.18
N ASN A 44 -0.14 7.59 7.55
CA ASN A 44 1.02 8.46 7.33
C ASN A 44 1.30 8.68 5.83
N ALA A 45 1.22 7.64 5.02
CA ALA A 45 1.47 7.70 3.59
C ALA A 45 0.43 8.56 2.88
N THR A 46 -0.86 8.32 3.14
CA THR A 46 -1.97 9.10 2.56
C THR A 46 -1.95 10.56 3.03
N ASP A 47 -1.72 10.84 4.31
CA ASP A 47 -1.60 12.23 4.79
C ASP A 47 -0.42 12.97 4.16
N ASN A 48 0.71 12.29 3.95
CA ASN A 48 1.84 12.88 3.26
C ASN A 48 1.51 13.21 1.80
N TYR A 49 0.81 12.31 1.10
CA TYR A 49 0.28 12.59 -0.24
C TYR A 49 -0.58 13.84 -0.24
N PHE A 50 -1.59 13.92 0.64
CA PHE A 50 -2.50 15.07 0.69
C PHE A 50 -1.82 16.38 1.09
N GLN A 51 -0.81 16.32 1.96
CA GLN A 51 0.02 17.48 2.28
C GLN A 51 0.72 18.00 1.02
N ARG A 52 1.36 17.11 0.25
CA ARG A 52 2.03 17.48 -1.00
C ARG A 52 1.04 17.95 -2.07
N LYS A 53 -0.14 17.33 -2.16
CA LYS A 53 -1.23 17.75 -3.06
C LYS A 53 -1.63 19.20 -2.78
N SER A 54 -1.88 19.54 -1.52
CA SER A 54 -2.23 20.91 -1.11
C SER A 54 -1.14 21.94 -1.42
N ALA A 55 0.12 21.51 -1.47
CA ALA A 55 1.27 22.34 -1.81
C ALA A 55 1.58 22.39 -3.32
N GLY A 56 0.81 21.69 -4.17
CA GLY A 56 1.09 21.58 -5.60
C GLY A 56 2.38 20.81 -5.93
N GLN A 57 2.73 19.82 -5.09
CA GLN A 57 3.97 19.04 -5.17
C GLN A 57 3.77 17.58 -5.59
N THR A 58 2.54 17.17 -5.91
CA THR A 58 2.25 15.84 -6.46
C THR A 58 2.65 15.76 -7.93
N LYS A 59 2.86 14.53 -8.41
CA LYS A 59 3.17 14.29 -9.82
C LYS A 59 1.87 14.33 -10.65
N PRO A 60 1.92 14.76 -11.93
CA PRO A 60 0.73 14.83 -12.78
C PRO A 60 0.04 13.48 -13.03
N ASN A 61 0.79 12.38 -12.95
CA ASN A 61 0.34 11.02 -13.24
C ASN A 61 -0.09 10.23 -11.99
N GLY A 62 -0.42 10.93 -10.89
CA GLY A 62 -0.78 10.29 -9.64
C GLY A 62 0.39 9.63 -8.93
N GLU A 63 0.06 8.87 -7.89
CA GLU A 63 1.01 8.12 -7.07
C GLU A 63 0.45 6.76 -6.69
N ILE A 64 1.35 5.79 -6.49
CA ILE A 64 0.98 4.45 -6.04
C ILE A 64 1.66 4.13 -4.72
N ILE A 65 0.89 3.56 -3.79
CA ILE A 65 1.37 2.94 -2.57
C ILE A 65 1.38 1.43 -2.78
N LEU A 66 2.56 0.83 -2.76
CA LEU A 66 2.72 -0.62 -2.82
C LEU A 66 2.84 -1.18 -1.41
N VAL A 67 1.94 -2.09 -1.05
CA VAL A 67 1.93 -2.76 0.26
C VAL A 67 2.27 -4.23 0.06
N VAL A 68 3.46 -4.64 0.49
CA VAL A 68 3.88 -6.04 0.46
C VAL A 68 3.71 -6.65 1.85
N THR A 69 2.89 -7.68 1.99
CA THR A 69 2.58 -8.29 3.30
C THR A 69 2.26 -9.77 3.19
N ASP A 70 2.56 -10.55 4.23
CA ASP A 70 2.27 -11.98 4.33
C ASP A 70 1.11 -12.32 5.27
N GLY A 71 0.54 -11.31 5.94
CA GLY A 71 -0.41 -11.52 7.01
C GLY A 71 -1.47 -10.42 7.10
N GLU A 72 -2.49 -10.70 7.91
CA GLU A 72 -3.56 -9.76 8.22
C GLU A 72 -3.07 -8.61 9.12
N PRO A 73 -3.57 -7.37 8.95
CA PRO A 73 -3.25 -6.27 9.84
C PRO A 73 -3.88 -6.44 11.23
N ASP A 74 -3.28 -5.79 12.22
CA ASP A 74 -3.75 -5.84 13.62
C ASP A 74 -5.17 -5.28 13.79
N ASP A 75 -5.56 -4.29 12.96
CA ASP A 75 -6.88 -3.68 12.98
C ASP A 75 -7.44 -3.48 11.56
N ARG A 76 -8.20 -4.48 11.11
CA ARG A 76 -8.93 -4.46 9.83
C ARG A 76 -9.82 -3.24 9.65
N LYS A 77 -10.54 -2.82 10.71
CA LYS A 77 -11.50 -1.71 10.63
C LYS A 77 -10.77 -0.37 10.49
N ALA A 78 -9.65 -0.21 11.18
CA ALA A 78 -8.81 0.97 11.04
C ALA A 78 -8.24 1.08 9.62
N VAL A 79 -7.74 -0.02 9.05
CA VAL A 79 -7.25 -0.06 7.66
C VAL A 79 -8.34 0.37 6.66
N MET A 80 -9.52 -0.27 6.72
CA MET A 80 -10.65 0.09 5.85
C MET A 80 -11.01 1.57 5.97
N LYS A 81 -11.06 2.09 7.21
CA LYS A 81 -11.39 3.50 7.46
C LYS A 81 -10.39 4.45 6.81
N VAL A 82 -9.09 4.18 6.92
CA VAL A 82 -8.04 5.02 6.31
C VAL A 82 -8.22 5.08 4.80
N ILE A 83 -8.44 3.94 4.15
CA ILE A 83 -8.59 3.86 2.69
C ILE A 83 -9.87 4.57 2.23
N ILE A 84 -11.00 4.32 2.90
CA ILE A 84 -12.27 5.00 2.59
C ILE A 84 -12.12 6.51 2.72
N GLU A 85 -11.51 7.02 3.79
CA GLU A 85 -11.31 8.45 3.97
C GLU A 85 -10.32 9.04 2.95
N ALA A 86 -9.29 8.28 2.55
CA ALA A 86 -8.40 8.69 1.46
C ALA A 86 -9.18 8.82 0.14
N SER A 87 -9.96 7.80 -0.25
CA SER A 87 -10.77 7.83 -1.47
C SER A 87 -11.74 9.02 -1.53
N ARG A 88 -12.22 9.52 -0.38
CA ARG A 88 -13.12 10.68 -0.32
C ARG A 88 -12.42 12.01 -0.55
N ARG A 89 -11.13 12.08 -0.25
CA ARG A 89 -10.29 13.28 -0.36
C ARG A 89 -9.65 13.45 -1.74
N ILE A 90 -9.66 12.40 -2.55
CA ILE A 90 -9.15 12.47 -3.92
C ILE A 90 -10.17 13.08 -4.90
N ASP A 91 -9.66 13.73 -5.94
CA ASP A 91 -10.48 14.42 -6.95
C ASP A 91 -10.79 13.52 -8.15
N GLN A 92 -9.85 12.65 -8.52
CA GLN A 92 -9.93 11.68 -9.62
C GLN A 92 -9.44 10.32 -9.13
N GLU A 93 -9.88 9.24 -9.77
CA GLU A 93 -9.56 7.86 -9.38
C GLU A 93 -8.06 7.57 -9.52
N GLU A 94 -7.44 8.07 -10.58
CA GLU A 94 -6.06 7.79 -10.96
C GLU A 94 -5.02 8.61 -10.18
N GLU A 95 -5.44 9.45 -9.22
CA GLU A 95 -4.50 10.34 -8.52
C GLU A 95 -3.72 9.64 -7.39
N LEU A 96 -4.27 8.57 -6.83
CA LEU A 96 -3.68 7.79 -5.73
C LEU A 96 -4.22 6.35 -5.73
N GLY A 97 -3.35 5.39 -6.05
CA GLY A 97 -3.65 3.95 -5.96
C GLY A 97 -2.94 3.26 -4.79
N ILE A 98 -3.50 2.14 -4.33
CA ILE A 98 -2.93 1.26 -3.30
C ILE A 98 -2.96 -0.19 -3.84
N SER A 99 -1.82 -0.75 -4.20
CA SER A 99 -1.76 -2.16 -4.62
C SER A 99 -1.15 -3.02 -3.50
N PHE A 100 -1.91 -4.03 -3.09
CA PHE A 100 -1.54 -5.01 -2.09
C PHE A 100 -0.93 -6.22 -2.78
N ILE A 101 0.31 -6.54 -2.44
CA ILE A 101 1.02 -7.73 -2.93
C ILE A 101 1.13 -8.70 -1.75
N GLN A 102 0.35 -9.77 -1.79
CA GLN A 102 0.43 -10.81 -0.79
C GLN A 102 1.62 -11.72 -1.05
N VAL A 103 2.46 -11.92 -0.02
CA VAL A 103 3.52 -12.94 -0.01
C VAL A 103 3.07 -14.11 0.86
N GLY A 104 3.35 -15.34 0.44
CA GLY A 104 2.86 -16.53 1.15
C GLY A 104 1.36 -16.78 0.93
N THR A 105 0.78 -17.64 1.77
CA THR A 105 -0.53 -18.29 1.49
C THR A 105 -1.51 -18.24 2.65
N ASP A 106 -1.39 -17.24 3.55
CA ASP A 106 -2.35 -17.07 4.65
C ASP A 106 -3.75 -16.76 4.09
N PRO A 107 -4.75 -17.65 4.28
CA PRO A 107 -6.08 -17.46 3.74
C PRO A 107 -6.86 -16.33 4.43
N GLN A 108 -6.49 -15.91 5.64
CA GLN A 108 -7.12 -14.77 6.32
C GLN A 108 -6.64 -13.44 5.72
N ALA A 109 -5.34 -13.35 5.45
CA ALA A 109 -4.75 -12.24 4.71
C ALA A 109 -5.39 -12.14 3.31
N THR A 110 -5.44 -13.24 2.55
CA THR A 110 -6.08 -13.28 1.21
C THR A 110 -7.51 -12.77 1.24
N ARG A 111 -8.34 -13.28 2.16
CA ARG A 111 -9.74 -12.83 2.29
C ARG A 111 -9.86 -11.35 2.62
N PHE A 112 -8.99 -10.85 3.49
CA PHE A 112 -9.04 -9.46 3.90
C PHE A 112 -8.58 -8.51 2.78
N LEU A 113 -7.48 -8.84 2.09
CA LEU A 113 -6.97 -8.02 0.99
C LEU A 113 -7.98 -7.96 -0.16
N LYS A 114 -8.57 -9.10 -0.55
CA LYS A 114 -9.66 -9.11 -1.55
C LYS A 114 -10.88 -8.30 -1.13
N LEU A 115 -11.19 -8.24 0.17
CA LEU A 115 -12.27 -7.36 0.66
C LEU A 115 -11.92 -5.87 0.49
N LEU A 116 -10.64 -5.49 0.65
CA LEU A 116 -10.20 -4.11 0.43
C LEU A 116 -10.30 -3.71 -1.05
N ASP A 117 -10.05 -4.66 -1.94
CA ASP A 117 -10.18 -4.53 -3.38
C ASP A 117 -11.67 -4.43 -3.79
N ASP A 118 -12.44 -5.48 -3.54
CA ASP A 118 -13.78 -5.64 -4.14
C ASP A 118 -14.91 -4.85 -3.43
N GLU A 119 -14.81 -4.57 -2.13
CA GLU A 119 -15.98 -4.21 -1.31
C GLU A 119 -15.99 -2.79 -0.73
N LEU A 120 -14.90 -2.01 -0.86
CA LEU A 120 -14.79 -0.72 -0.16
C LEU A 120 -15.75 0.35 -0.67
N GLN A 121 -16.11 0.34 -1.95
CA GLN A 121 -17.13 1.26 -2.49
C GLN A 121 -18.50 1.02 -1.84
N SER A 122 -18.87 -0.26 -1.63
CA SER A 122 -20.09 -0.63 -0.91
C SER A 122 -20.06 -0.20 0.56
N ALA A 123 -18.87 -0.10 1.15
CA ALA A 123 -18.65 0.43 2.50
C ALA A 123 -18.54 1.98 2.55
N GLY A 124 -18.61 2.66 1.42
CA GLY A 124 -18.68 4.12 1.31
C GLY A 124 -17.38 4.80 0.87
N ALA A 125 -16.42 4.07 0.30
CA ALA A 125 -15.35 4.68 -0.51
C ALA A 125 -15.97 5.43 -1.71
N LYS A 126 -15.35 6.54 -2.10
CA LYS A 126 -15.83 7.38 -3.22
C LYS A 126 -15.37 6.84 -4.56
N PHE A 127 -14.15 6.32 -4.63
CA PHE A 127 -13.53 5.70 -5.79
C PHE A 127 -12.95 4.36 -5.39
N ASP A 128 -12.76 3.49 -6.37
CA ASP A 128 -11.96 2.30 -6.16
C ASP A 128 -10.49 2.68 -6.28
N ILE A 129 -9.70 2.38 -5.26
CA ILE A 129 -8.29 2.78 -5.19
C ILE A 129 -7.40 1.63 -4.70
N CYS A 130 -7.96 0.43 -4.61
CA CYS A 130 -7.27 -0.74 -4.11
C CYS A 130 -7.21 -1.79 -5.22
N ASP A 131 -6.09 -2.50 -5.27
CA ASP A 131 -5.89 -3.67 -6.09
C ASP A 131 -5.16 -4.73 -5.24
N THR A 132 -5.46 -6.01 -5.44
CA THR A 132 -4.81 -7.11 -4.73
C THR A 132 -4.22 -8.14 -5.69
N VAL A 133 -2.90 -8.34 -5.57
CA VAL A 133 -2.16 -9.40 -6.25
C VAL A 133 -1.73 -10.46 -5.24
N THR A 134 -2.18 -11.70 -5.43
CA THR A 134 -1.80 -12.85 -4.58
C THR A 134 -0.67 -13.67 -5.20
N MET A 135 -0.02 -14.53 -4.40
CA MET A 135 0.99 -15.47 -4.92
C MET A 135 0.46 -16.35 -6.05
N ASP A 136 -0.80 -16.75 -5.98
CA ASP A 136 -1.45 -17.57 -7.01
C ASP A 136 -1.61 -16.76 -8.32
N ASP A 137 -1.92 -15.47 -8.22
CA ASP A 137 -1.99 -14.57 -9.39
C ASP A 137 -0.60 -14.33 -10.01
N MET A 138 0.46 -14.50 -9.22
CA MET A 138 1.86 -14.32 -9.63
C MET A 138 2.51 -15.58 -10.21
N GLU A 139 1.87 -16.75 -10.23
CA GLU A 139 2.52 -18.03 -10.60
C GLU A 139 3.27 -17.98 -11.96
N ASP A 140 2.80 -17.17 -12.90
CA ASP A 140 3.42 -16.98 -14.23
C ASP A 140 3.99 -15.57 -14.47
N MET A 141 4.14 -14.75 -13.41
CA MET A 141 4.58 -13.36 -13.49
C MET A 141 5.92 -13.14 -12.80
N THR A 142 6.77 -12.28 -13.38
CA THR A 142 7.92 -11.76 -12.64
C THR A 142 7.48 -10.67 -11.66
N LEU A 143 8.24 -10.43 -10.58
CA LEU A 143 8.00 -9.28 -9.70
C LEU A 143 7.98 -7.96 -10.50
N THR A 144 8.78 -7.85 -11.56
CA THR A 144 8.76 -6.70 -12.45
C THR A 144 7.42 -6.55 -13.17
N ASP A 145 6.82 -7.66 -13.63
CA ASP A 145 5.50 -7.63 -14.26
C ASP A 145 4.41 -7.28 -13.25
N VAL A 146 4.49 -7.80 -12.03
CA VAL A 146 3.57 -7.45 -10.93
C VAL A 146 3.62 -5.96 -10.63
N LEU A 147 4.83 -5.43 -10.43
CA LEU A 147 5.04 -4.00 -10.18
C LEU A 147 4.63 -3.13 -11.36
N ARG A 148 4.80 -3.62 -12.61
CA ARG A 148 4.36 -2.90 -13.80
C ARG A 148 2.84 -2.86 -13.88
N ASN A 149 2.18 -3.99 -13.64
CA ASN A 149 0.71 -4.10 -13.69
C ASN A 149 0.07 -3.18 -12.66
N ALA A 150 0.57 -3.18 -11.42
CA ALA A 150 0.08 -2.29 -10.37
C ALA A 150 0.11 -0.81 -10.76
N ILE A 151 1.04 -0.37 -11.62
CA ILE A 151 1.16 1.03 -12.07
C ILE A 151 0.26 1.35 -13.27
N THR A 152 -0.14 0.32 -14.04
CA THR A 152 -0.89 0.51 -15.29
C THR A 152 -2.38 0.24 -15.18
N ASP A 153 -2.79 -0.46 -14.12
CA ASP A 153 -4.19 -0.67 -13.75
C ASP A 153 -4.76 0.59 -13.08
#